data_AF-Q42984-F1
#
_entry.id   AF-Q42984-F1
#
_cell.length_a   1.000
_cell.length_b   1.000
_cell.length_c   1.000
_cell.angle_alpha   90.00
_cell.angle_beta   90.00
_cell.angle_gamma   90.00
#
_symmetry.space_group_name_H-M   'P 1'
#
loop_
_entity.id
_entity.type
_entity.pdbx_description
1 polymer ?
#
loop_
_entity_poly.entity_id
_entity_poly.type
_entity_poly.pdbx_seq_one_letter_code
_entity_poly.pdbx_strand_id
1 'polypeptide(L)'
;LSLDLIENEQDHPEASICTPEGVSQFKRIANFQDYHGLPEFRKAMAQFMGQVRGGKATFDPDRVVMSGGATGAQETLAFCLANPGEAFLVPTPYYPAFDRDCCWRSGIKLLPIECHSFNDFRLTKEALVSAYDGARRQGISVKGILITNPSNPLGTITDRDTLAMLATFATEHRVHLVCDEIYAGSVFATPEYVSIAEVIERDVPWCNRDLIHVVYSLSKDIGLPGFRVGIIYSYNDAVVAAARR
;
A
#
# COMPACT_ATOMS: atom_id res chain seq x y z
N LEU A 1 23.29 2.03 2.09
CA LEU A 1 21.82 2.14 2.26
C LEU A 1 20.97 1.20 1.36
N SER A 2 21.57 0.22 0.68
CA SER A 2 20.90 -1.03 0.28
C SER A 2 21.97 -2.06 -0.09
N LEU A 3 23.04 -1.57 -0.73
CA LEU A 3 24.27 -2.32 -0.98
C LEU A 3 24.92 -2.80 0.32
N ASP A 4 25.01 -1.97 1.36
CA ASP A 4 25.57 -2.40 2.66
C ASP A 4 24.81 -3.59 3.28
N LEU A 5 23.49 -3.71 3.05
CA LEU A 5 22.71 -4.87 3.52
C LEU A 5 23.07 -6.15 2.75
N ILE A 6 23.37 -6.03 1.46
CA ILE A 6 23.79 -7.14 0.60
C ILE A 6 25.27 -7.48 0.86
N GLU A 7 26.13 -6.48 1.07
CA GLU A 7 27.55 -6.64 1.36
C GLU A 7 27.77 -7.29 2.74
N ASN A 8 26.95 -6.96 3.73
CA ASN A 8 26.96 -7.60 5.05
C ASN A 8 26.45 -9.06 5.05
N GLU A 9 25.94 -9.59 3.93
CA GLU A 9 25.63 -11.04 3.81
C GLU A 9 26.89 -11.88 4.03
N GLN A 10 28.08 -11.32 3.76
CA GLN A 10 29.37 -11.98 4.04
C GLN A 10 29.59 -12.27 5.54
N ASP A 11 29.03 -11.44 6.42
CA ASP A 11 29.10 -11.61 7.88
C ASP A 11 28.05 -12.59 8.41
N HIS A 12 27.10 -13.00 7.56
CA HIS A 12 25.99 -13.91 7.87
C HIS A 12 25.88 -15.04 6.82
N PRO A 13 26.89 -15.92 6.72
CA PRO A 13 26.93 -16.98 5.69
C PRO A 13 25.72 -17.94 5.77
N GLU A 14 25.06 -18.05 6.93
CA GLU A 14 23.81 -18.80 7.13
C GLU A 14 22.58 -18.18 6.45
N ALA A 15 22.62 -16.88 6.14
CA ALA A 15 21.56 -16.17 5.42
C ALA A 15 21.59 -16.49 3.92
N SER A 16 22.75 -16.90 3.40
CA SER A 16 22.91 -17.27 2.01
C SER A 16 22.53 -18.73 1.77
N ILE A 17 21.53 -18.98 0.94
CA ILE A 17 21.12 -20.35 0.56
C ILE A 17 22.14 -21.06 -0.34
N CYS A 18 23.16 -20.34 -0.82
CA CYS A 18 24.19 -20.84 -1.72
C CYS A 18 25.47 -21.30 -0.99
N THR A 19 25.53 -21.21 0.33
CA THR A 19 26.66 -21.66 1.15
C THR A 19 26.42 -23.06 1.71
N PRO A 20 27.46 -23.87 1.99
CA PRO A 20 27.31 -25.18 2.64
C PRO A 20 26.48 -25.13 3.94
N GLU A 21 26.56 -24.03 4.69
CA GLU A 21 25.83 -23.76 5.92
C GLU A 21 24.33 -23.53 5.65
N GLY A 22 23.98 -22.82 4.56
CA GLY A 22 22.61 -22.52 4.15
C GLY A 22 21.91 -23.61 3.33
N VAL A 23 22.65 -24.56 2.73
CA VAL A 23 22.09 -25.64 1.88
C VAL A 23 21.03 -26.49 2.59
N SER A 24 21.14 -26.68 3.91
CA SER A 24 20.11 -27.40 4.68
C SER A 24 18.78 -26.63 4.73
N GLN A 25 18.84 -25.30 4.83
CA GLN A 25 17.67 -24.42 4.75
C GLN A 25 17.16 -24.32 3.30
N PHE A 26 18.06 -24.38 2.31
CA PHE A 26 17.69 -24.36 0.90
C PHE A 26 16.70 -25.49 0.57
N LYS A 27 16.93 -26.72 1.03
CA LYS A 27 15.98 -27.82 0.77
C LYS A 27 14.59 -27.55 1.35
N ARG A 28 14.51 -26.91 2.52
CA ARG A 28 13.23 -26.53 3.16
C ARG A 28 12.54 -25.43 2.36
N ILE A 29 13.27 -24.37 2.01
CA ILE A 29 12.76 -23.18 1.32
C ILE A 29 12.38 -23.53 -0.13
N ALA A 30 13.20 -24.30 -0.84
CA ALA A 30 12.98 -24.67 -2.24
C ALA A 30 11.72 -25.52 -2.45
N ASN A 31 11.30 -26.30 -1.45
CA ASN A 31 10.07 -27.10 -1.50
C ASN A 31 8.85 -26.38 -0.88
N PHE A 32 9.06 -25.22 -0.25
CA PHE A 32 7.99 -24.46 0.38
C PHE A 32 7.12 -23.80 -0.69
N GLN A 33 5.81 -24.03 -0.61
CA GLN A 33 4.85 -23.59 -1.64
C GLN A 33 3.56 -23.01 -1.04
N ASP A 34 3.49 -22.83 0.28
CA ASP A 34 2.33 -22.24 0.92
C ASP A 34 2.27 -20.73 0.60
N TYR A 35 1.15 -20.29 0.03
CA TYR A 35 0.90 -18.90 -0.36
C TYR A 35 0.79 -17.93 0.83
N HIS A 36 0.72 -18.44 2.06
CA HIS A 36 0.94 -17.61 3.24
C HIS A 36 2.37 -17.07 3.30
N GLY A 37 3.34 -17.74 2.67
CA GLY A 37 4.75 -17.43 2.86
C GLY A 37 5.28 -17.95 4.18
N LEU A 38 6.59 -17.91 4.30
CA LEU A 38 7.27 -18.31 5.52
C LEU A 38 6.74 -17.48 6.71
N PRO A 39 6.33 -18.11 7.82
CA PRO A 39 5.87 -17.40 9.01
C PRO A 39 6.88 -16.34 9.50
N GLU A 40 8.18 -16.66 9.40
CA GLU A 40 9.27 -15.78 9.76
C GLU A 40 9.31 -14.52 8.88
N PHE A 41 9.05 -14.66 7.57
CA PHE A 41 8.98 -13.54 6.64
C PHE A 41 7.80 -12.62 6.99
N ARG A 42 6.61 -13.17 7.20
CA ARG A 42 5.42 -12.38 7.55
C ARG A 42 5.61 -11.62 8.85
N LYS A 43 6.20 -12.28 9.86
CA LYS A 43 6.54 -11.65 11.15
C LYS A 43 7.56 -10.53 10.98
N ALA A 44 8.63 -10.76 10.22
CA ALA A 44 9.65 -9.75 9.95
C ALA A 44 9.06 -8.55 9.19
N MET A 45 8.22 -8.78 8.19
CA MET A 45 7.56 -7.71 7.43
C MET A 45 6.60 -6.89 8.29
N ALA A 46 5.78 -7.54 9.12
CA ALA A 46 4.87 -6.83 10.03
C ALA A 46 5.65 -5.96 11.04
N GLN A 47 6.74 -6.50 11.60
CA GLN A 47 7.62 -5.74 12.50
C GLN A 47 8.29 -4.57 11.78
N PHE A 48 8.83 -4.80 10.58
CA PHE A 48 9.48 -3.77 9.77
C PHE A 48 8.50 -2.64 9.41
N MET A 49 7.28 -2.98 8.98
CA MET A 49 6.23 -1.99 8.71
C MET A 49 5.91 -1.14 9.94
N GLY A 50 5.85 -1.75 11.13
CA GLY A 50 5.69 -1.01 12.39
C GLY A 50 6.88 -0.10 12.71
N GLN A 51 8.11 -0.59 12.53
CA GLN A 51 9.35 0.16 12.79
C GLN A 51 9.50 1.38 11.87
N VAL A 52 9.21 1.23 10.56
CA VAL A 52 9.23 2.33 9.59
C VAL A 52 8.26 3.45 9.99
N ARG A 53 7.18 3.12 10.72
CA ARG A 53 6.20 4.07 11.27
C ARG A 53 6.54 4.50 12.70
N GLY A 54 7.79 4.36 13.13
CA GLY A 54 8.25 4.73 14.46
C GLY A 54 7.59 3.95 15.61
N GLY A 55 7.05 2.76 15.35
CA GLY A 55 6.31 1.96 16.33
C GLY A 55 4.94 2.54 16.70
N LYS A 56 4.42 3.51 15.94
CA LYS A 56 3.14 4.18 16.22
C LYS A 56 1.91 3.36 15.78
N ALA A 57 2.11 2.34 14.95
CA ALA A 57 1.12 1.40 14.47
C ALA A 57 1.64 -0.04 14.54
N THR A 58 0.73 -0.99 14.80
CA THR A 58 1.05 -2.42 14.86
C THR A 58 0.39 -3.18 13.71
N PHE A 59 1.09 -4.17 13.17
CA PHE A 59 0.64 -4.97 12.04
C PHE A 59 0.58 -6.44 12.45
N ASP A 60 -0.52 -7.10 12.11
CA ASP A 60 -0.72 -8.53 12.32
C ASP A 60 -0.04 -9.31 11.18
N PRO A 61 0.94 -10.19 11.46
CA PRO A 61 1.59 -11.00 10.43
C PRO A 61 0.63 -11.91 9.65
N ASP A 62 -0.53 -12.29 10.20
CA ASP A 62 -1.49 -13.13 9.47
C ASP A 62 -2.29 -12.36 8.42
N ARG A 63 -2.27 -11.02 8.46
CA ARG A 63 -2.85 -10.13 7.44
C ARG A 63 -1.88 -9.74 6.34
N VAL A 64 -0.60 -10.09 6.47
CA VAL A 64 0.43 -9.84 5.45
C VAL A 64 0.21 -10.77 4.27
N VAL A 65 -0.10 -10.20 3.11
CA VAL A 65 -0.25 -10.90 1.83
C VAL A 65 0.85 -10.44 0.88
N MET A 66 1.57 -11.38 0.27
CA MET A 66 2.65 -11.08 -0.66
C MET A 66 2.14 -10.88 -2.08
N SER A 67 2.83 -10.06 -2.85
CA SER A 67 2.58 -9.84 -4.27
C SER A 67 3.89 -9.66 -5.04
N GLY A 68 3.83 -9.75 -6.37
CA GLY A 68 4.95 -9.49 -7.27
C GLY A 68 5.35 -8.00 -7.32
N GLY A 69 5.83 -7.46 -6.22
CA GLY A 69 6.05 -6.04 -6.01
C GLY A 69 4.75 -5.24 -5.81
N ALA A 70 4.90 -3.93 -5.61
CA ALA A 70 3.75 -3.03 -5.45
C ALA A 70 2.84 -3.01 -6.69
N THR A 71 3.39 -3.16 -7.91
CA THR A 71 2.59 -3.29 -9.14
C THR A 71 1.59 -4.45 -9.05
N GLY A 72 2.03 -5.64 -8.62
CA GLY A 72 1.12 -6.77 -8.42
C GLY A 72 0.14 -6.55 -7.27
N ALA A 73 0.53 -5.81 -6.23
CA ALA A 73 -0.36 -5.46 -5.13
C ALA A 73 -1.53 -4.58 -5.60
N GLN A 74 -1.22 -3.53 -6.37
CA GLN A 74 -2.22 -2.61 -6.92
C GLN A 74 -3.19 -3.33 -7.86
N GLU A 75 -2.67 -4.17 -8.76
CA GLU A 75 -3.51 -4.98 -9.66
C GLU A 75 -4.44 -5.92 -8.89
N THR A 76 -3.90 -6.64 -7.89
CA THR A 76 -4.69 -7.58 -7.08
C THR A 76 -5.79 -6.87 -6.30
N LEU A 77 -5.50 -5.69 -5.72
CA LEU A 77 -6.53 -4.88 -5.05
C LEU A 77 -7.57 -4.35 -6.04
N ALA A 78 -7.18 -3.94 -7.25
CA ALA A 78 -8.12 -3.54 -8.28
C ALA A 78 -9.12 -4.68 -8.60
N PHE A 79 -8.64 -5.91 -8.71
CA PHE A 79 -9.51 -7.09 -8.89
C PHE A 79 -10.39 -7.41 -7.69
N CYS A 80 -9.91 -7.20 -6.46
CA CYS A 80 -10.66 -7.52 -5.26
C CYS A 80 -11.79 -6.52 -4.96
N LEU A 81 -11.60 -5.25 -5.34
CA LEU A 81 -12.39 -4.13 -4.80
C LEU A 81 -13.35 -3.51 -5.81
N ALA A 82 -13.20 -3.78 -7.10
CA ALA A 82 -14.01 -3.18 -8.14
C ALA A 82 -14.21 -4.09 -9.35
N ASN A 83 -15.35 -3.95 -10.01
CA ASN A 83 -15.68 -4.67 -11.24
C ASN A 83 -15.29 -3.85 -12.49
N PRO A 84 -15.15 -4.50 -13.66
CA PRO A 84 -14.95 -3.80 -14.92
C PRO A 84 -15.98 -2.69 -15.14
N GLY A 85 -15.52 -1.49 -15.48
CA GLY A 85 -16.34 -0.30 -15.70
C GLY A 85 -16.61 0.55 -14.44
N GLU A 86 -16.38 0.01 -13.24
CA GLU A 86 -16.38 0.77 -11.99
C GLU A 86 -15.07 1.56 -11.82
N ALA A 87 -15.01 2.47 -10.86
CA ALA A 87 -13.92 3.43 -10.78
C ALA A 87 -13.31 3.58 -9.39
N PHE A 88 -12.02 3.90 -9.36
CA PHE A 88 -11.35 4.54 -8.22
C PHE A 88 -11.13 6.02 -8.50
N LEU A 89 -11.18 6.83 -7.44
CA LEU A 89 -10.73 8.22 -7.46
C LEU A 89 -9.25 8.27 -7.12
N VAL A 90 -8.48 9.13 -7.80
CA VAL A 90 -7.03 9.29 -7.57
C VAL A 90 -6.62 10.76 -7.64
N PRO A 91 -5.88 11.31 -6.67
CA PRO A 91 -5.41 12.70 -6.74
C PRO A 91 -4.39 12.88 -7.85
N THR A 92 -4.51 13.99 -8.60
CA THR A 92 -3.55 14.35 -9.64
C THR A 92 -2.56 15.41 -9.16
N PRO A 93 -1.24 15.26 -9.40
CA PRO A 93 -0.60 14.18 -10.16
C PRO A 93 -0.41 12.89 -9.35
N TYR A 94 -0.39 11.74 -10.03
CA TYR A 94 -0.16 10.41 -9.44
C TYR A 94 0.90 9.61 -10.21
N TYR A 95 1.30 8.46 -9.66
CA TYR A 95 2.22 7.53 -10.31
C TYR A 95 1.65 7.00 -11.64
N PRO A 96 2.27 7.30 -12.80
CA PRO A 96 1.65 7.05 -14.10
C PRO A 96 1.38 5.58 -14.42
N ALA A 97 2.09 4.64 -13.78
CA ALA A 97 1.80 3.24 -14.04
C ALA A 97 0.53 2.74 -13.32
N PHE A 98 -0.14 3.54 -12.49
CA PHE A 98 -1.48 3.17 -11.99
C PHE A 98 -2.48 2.92 -13.11
N ASP A 99 -2.39 3.64 -14.24
CA ASP A 99 -3.22 3.36 -15.41
C ASP A 99 -3.05 1.93 -15.94
N ARG A 100 -1.82 1.42 -15.90
CA ARG A 100 -1.51 0.04 -16.29
C ARG A 100 -1.88 -0.93 -15.18
N ASP A 101 -1.33 -0.70 -14.01
CA ASP A 101 -1.33 -1.62 -12.86
C ASP A 101 -2.76 -1.83 -12.34
N CYS A 102 -3.58 -0.78 -12.33
CA CYS A 102 -4.95 -0.88 -11.89
C CYS A 102 -5.91 -1.20 -13.04
N CYS A 103 -5.82 -0.53 -14.20
CA CYS A 103 -6.93 -0.54 -15.17
C CYS A 103 -6.85 -1.61 -16.25
N TRP A 104 -5.65 -1.94 -16.76
CA TRP A 104 -5.53 -2.70 -18.02
C TRP A 104 -6.21 -4.07 -17.98
N ARG A 105 -6.02 -4.83 -16.90
CA ARG A 105 -6.55 -6.18 -16.76
C ARG A 105 -7.84 -6.26 -15.95
N SER A 106 -8.03 -5.37 -14.97
CA SER A 106 -9.26 -5.33 -14.16
C SER A 106 -10.44 -4.67 -14.89
N GLY A 107 -10.17 -3.81 -15.87
CA GLY A 107 -11.17 -3.01 -16.57
C GLY A 107 -11.77 -1.87 -15.73
N ILE A 108 -11.22 -1.57 -14.55
CA ILE A 108 -11.64 -0.42 -13.75
C ILE A 108 -11.14 0.89 -14.36
N LYS A 109 -11.73 2.00 -13.96
CA LYS A 109 -11.32 3.36 -14.36
C LYS A 109 -10.63 4.09 -13.20
N LEU A 110 -9.68 4.96 -13.52
CA LEU A 110 -9.18 5.97 -12.59
C LEU A 110 -9.80 7.31 -12.97
N LEU A 111 -10.47 7.95 -12.01
CA LEU A 111 -11.05 9.27 -12.16
C LEU A 111 -10.26 10.28 -11.30
N PRO A 112 -9.90 11.44 -11.86
CA PRO A 112 -9.02 12.37 -11.16
C PRO A 112 -9.75 13.11 -10.03
N ILE A 113 -9.07 13.27 -8.91
CA ILE A 113 -9.33 14.31 -7.92
C ILE A 113 -8.36 15.45 -8.24
N GLU A 114 -8.88 16.54 -8.79
CA GLU A 114 -8.05 17.67 -9.22
C GLU A 114 -7.40 18.35 -8.00
N CYS A 115 -6.08 18.27 -7.93
CA CYS A 115 -5.26 19.04 -6.99
C CYS A 115 -4.44 20.06 -7.78
N HIS A 116 -4.22 21.25 -7.21
CA HIS A 116 -3.69 22.38 -7.96
C HIS A 116 -2.39 22.91 -7.34
N SER A 117 -1.57 23.57 -8.14
CA SER A 117 -0.30 24.13 -7.65
C SER A 117 -0.48 25.26 -6.64
N PHE A 118 -1.61 25.98 -6.64
CA PHE A 118 -1.84 27.10 -5.72
C PHE A 118 -1.95 26.68 -4.25
N ASN A 119 -2.22 25.39 -3.98
CA ASN A 119 -2.29 24.83 -2.62
C ASN A 119 -1.28 23.69 -2.43
N ASP A 120 -0.15 23.71 -3.15
CA ASP A 120 0.89 22.68 -3.12
C ASP A 120 0.37 21.27 -3.45
N PHE A 121 -0.63 21.20 -4.34
CA PHE A 121 -1.33 19.96 -4.72
C PHE A 121 -1.94 19.21 -3.53
N ARG A 122 -2.34 19.91 -2.47
CA ARG A 122 -3.08 19.30 -1.36
C ARG A 122 -4.46 18.85 -1.82
N LEU A 123 -4.81 17.61 -1.49
CA LEU A 123 -6.14 17.06 -1.68
C LEU A 123 -7.10 17.75 -0.71
N THR A 124 -8.19 18.31 -1.23
CA THR A 124 -9.23 18.95 -0.40
C THR A 124 -10.52 18.14 -0.39
N LYS A 125 -11.33 18.34 0.65
CA LYS A 125 -12.65 17.69 0.75
C LYS A 125 -13.55 18.11 -0.42
N GLU A 126 -13.48 19.36 -0.84
CA GLU A 126 -14.27 19.91 -1.94
C GLU A 126 -13.91 19.24 -3.27
N ALA A 127 -12.60 19.05 -3.54
CA ALA A 127 -12.14 18.37 -4.73
C ALA A 127 -12.57 16.90 -4.75
N LEU A 128 -12.46 16.20 -3.61
CA LEU A 128 -12.90 14.82 -3.44
C LEU A 128 -14.40 14.65 -3.70
N VAL A 129 -15.23 15.49 -3.05
CA VAL A 129 -16.70 15.48 -3.22
C VAL A 129 -17.07 15.80 -4.67
N SER A 130 -16.44 16.80 -5.27
CA SER A 130 -16.67 17.18 -6.68
C SER A 130 -16.38 16.03 -7.64
N ALA A 131 -15.24 15.33 -7.47
CA ALA A 131 -14.87 14.18 -8.28
C ALA A 131 -15.86 13.01 -8.10
N TYR A 132 -16.24 12.71 -6.85
CA TYR A 132 -17.21 11.66 -6.53
C TYR A 132 -18.59 11.94 -7.13
N ASP A 133 -19.14 13.14 -6.93
CA ASP A 133 -20.44 13.53 -7.48
C ASP A 133 -20.41 13.68 -9.01
N GLY A 134 -19.27 14.08 -9.57
CA GLY A 134 -19.02 14.05 -11.01
C GLY A 134 -19.14 12.65 -11.60
N ALA A 135 -18.48 11.67 -11.00
CA ALA A 135 -18.56 10.27 -11.40
C ALA A 135 -20.00 9.74 -11.34
N ARG A 136 -20.72 10.04 -10.24
CA ARG A 136 -22.13 9.63 -10.07
C ARG A 136 -23.05 10.23 -11.11
N ARG A 137 -22.88 11.52 -11.46
CA ARG A 137 -23.65 12.17 -12.54
C ARG A 137 -23.42 11.54 -13.91
N GLN A 138 -22.23 10.97 -14.13
CA GLN A 138 -21.90 10.23 -15.34
C GLN A 138 -22.35 8.76 -15.30
N GLY A 139 -23.02 8.32 -14.23
CA GLY A 139 -23.45 6.93 -14.06
C GLY A 139 -22.32 5.96 -13.74
N ILE A 140 -21.16 6.45 -13.30
CA ILE A 140 -20.01 5.61 -12.94
C ILE A 140 -20.06 5.30 -11.44
N SER A 141 -20.02 4.01 -11.08
CA SER A 141 -19.93 3.59 -9.68
C SER A 141 -18.50 3.73 -9.18
N VAL A 142 -18.29 4.61 -8.20
CA VAL A 142 -17.01 4.73 -7.50
C VAL A 142 -16.94 3.68 -6.40
N LYS A 143 -15.87 2.88 -6.39
CA LYS A 143 -15.62 1.83 -5.40
C LYS A 143 -14.48 2.14 -4.45
N GLY A 144 -13.62 3.10 -4.77
CA GLY A 144 -12.53 3.43 -3.87
C GLY A 144 -11.82 4.72 -4.20
N ILE A 145 -10.89 5.06 -3.33
CA ILE A 145 -9.94 6.16 -3.45
C ILE A 145 -8.56 5.53 -3.34
N LEU A 146 -7.69 5.81 -4.31
CA LEU A 146 -6.30 5.39 -4.33
C LEU A 146 -5.42 6.61 -4.09
N ILE A 147 -4.64 6.60 -3.01
CA ILE A 147 -3.65 7.64 -2.72
C ILE A 147 -2.26 7.04 -2.63
N THR A 148 -1.23 7.87 -2.79
CA THR A 148 0.16 7.52 -2.51
C THR A 148 0.69 8.46 -1.44
N ASN A 149 1.14 7.91 -0.31
CA ASN A 149 1.63 8.68 0.83
C ASN A 149 2.85 7.99 1.47
N PRO A 150 4.07 8.53 1.33
CA PRO A 150 4.42 9.79 0.65
C PRO A 150 4.15 9.79 -0.87
N SER A 151 3.83 10.95 -1.42
CA SER A 151 3.38 11.12 -2.80
C SER A 151 4.49 10.90 -3.83
N ASN A 152 4.13 10.24 -4.93
CA ASN A 152 4.88 10.22 -6.18
C ASN A 152 3.96 10.82 -7.26
N PRO A 153 4.30 11.96 -7.90
CA PRO A 153 5.66 12.52 -8.04
C PRO A 153 6.05 13.63 -7.06
N LEU A 154 5.17 14.05 -6.14
CA LEU A 154 5.37 15.29 -5.39
C LEU A 154 6.45 15.19 -4.30
N GLY A 155 6.72 13.99 -3.78
CA GLY A 155 7.61 13.80 -2.64
C GLY A 155 7.07 14.39 -1.33
N THR A 156 5.78 14.72 -1.28
CA THR A 156 5.12 15.33 -0.12
C THR A 156 4.39 14.28 0.72
N ILE A 157 4.26 14.56 2.01
CA ILE A 157 3.52 13.72 2.95
C ILE A 157 2.11 14.28 3.08
N THR A 158 1.11 13.41 3.00
CA THR A 158 -0.29 13.78 3.28
C THR A 158 -0.44 14.03 4.78
N ASP A 159 -0.99 15.18 5.15
CA ASP A 159 -1.17 15.53 6.56
C ASP A 159 -2.25 14.66 7.23
N ARG A 160 -2.18 14.62 8.57
CA ARG A 160 -3.05 13.79 9.40
C ARG A 160 -4.53 14.11 9.21
N ASP A 161 -4.89 15.39 9.07
CA ASP A 161 -6.28 15.82 8.92
C ASP A 161 -6.84 15.39 7.56
N THR A 162 -6.03 15.48 6.50
CA THR A 162 -6.39 14.98 5.17
C THR A 162 -6.59 13.46 5.18
N LEU A 163 -5.73 12.68 5.84
CA LEU A 163 -5.91 11.24 5.99
C LEU A 163 -7.19 10.88 6.78
N ALA A 164 -7.47 11.61 7.88
CA ALA A 164 -8.67 11.42 8.67
C ALA A 164 -9.94 11.75 7.87
N MET A 165 -9.89 12.81 7.05
CA MET A 165 -10.96 13.19 6.13
C MET A 165 -11.22 12.09 5.09
N LEU A 166 -10.17 11.50 4.49
CA LEU A 166 -10.29 10.41 3.53
C LEU A 166 -10.92 9.15 4.15
N ALA A 167 -10.48 8.74 5.34
CA ALA A 167 -11.04 7.59 6.05
C ALA A 167 -12.50 7.81 6.49
N THR A 168 -12.84 9.05 6.88
CA THR A 168 -14.21 9.47 7.16
C THR A 168 -15.08 9.35 5.91
N PHE A 169 -14.64 9.95 4.81
CA PHE A 169 -15.35 9.90 3.53
C PHE A 169 -15.54 8.46 3.03
N ALA A 170 -14.50 7.64 3.11
CA ALA A 170 -14.56 6.22 2.77
C ALA A 170 -15.67 5.49 3.53
N THR A 171 -15.75 5.73 4.85
CA THR A 171 -16.78 5.16 5.73
C THR A 171 -18.19 5.64 5.37
N GLU A 172 -18.37 6.95 5.24
CA GLU A 172 -19.69 7.57 4.96
C GLU A 172 -20.25 7.14 3.60
N HIS A 173 -19.40 7.04 2.59
CA HIS A 173 -19.78 6.71 1.21
C HIS A 173 -19.65 5.23 0.87
N ARG A 174 -19.18 4.40 1.81
CA ARG A 174 -18.93 2.96 1.64
C ARG A 174 -18.06 2.66 0.42
N VAL A 175 -17.00 3.45 0.27
CA VAL A 175 -15.95 3.26 -0.74
C VAL A 175 -14.64 2.88 -0.05
N HIS A 176 -13.81 2.09 -0.72
CA HIS A 176 -12.52 1.66 -0.21
C HIS A 176 -11.50 2.82 -0.21
N LEU A 177 -10.52 2.77 0.68
CA LEU A 177 -9.35 3.63 0.71
C LEU A 177 -8.11 2.75 0.60
N VAL A 178 -7.41 2.85 -0.53
CA VAL A 178 -6.14 2.19 -0.80
C VAL A 178 -5.03 3.21 -0.62
N CYS A 179 -4.19 3.01 0.40
CA CYS A 179 -3.03 3.83 0.67
C CYS A 179 -1.77 3.12 0.20
N ASP A 180 -1.17 3.61 -0.89
CA ASP A 180 0.17 3.18 -1.30
C ASP A 180 1.22 3.90 -0.44
N GLU A 181 1.75 3.17 0.53
CA GLU A 181 2.71 3.66 1.52
C GLU A 181 4.15 3.23 1.18
N ILE A 182 4.44 2.89 -0.09
CA ILE A 182 5.75 2.37 -0.55
C ILE A 182 6.98 3.24 -0.18
N TYR A 183 6.77 4.54 0.08
CA TYR A 183 7.84 5.48 0.44
C TYR A 183 7.88 5.80 1.94
N ALA A 184 7.17 5.05 2.79
CA ALA A 184 7.06 5.34 4.23
C ALA A 184 8.42 5.46 4.94
N GLY A 185 9.41 4.66 4.54
CA GLY A 185 10.78 4.68 5.06
C GLY A 185 11.71 5.68 4.38
N SER A 186 11.21 6.44 3.40
CA SER A 186 11.97 7.43 2.63
C SER A 186 11.76 8.87 3.12
N VAL A 187 11.19 9.07 4.32
CA VAL A 187 10.97 10.40 4.90
C VAL A 187 12.22 10.87 5.66
N PHE A 188 12.81 11.97 5.21
CA PHE A 188 14.08 12.51 5.73
C PHE A 188 13.98 13.94 6.31
N ALA A 189 12.78 14.52 6.34
CA ALA A 189 12.54 15.88 6.83
C ALA A 189 11.19 15.95 7.57
N THR A 190 10.93 17.07 8.24
CA THR A 190 9.62 17.35 8.85
C THR A 190 8.60 17.75 7.77
N PRO A 191 7.30 17.47 7.98
CA PRO A 191 6.72 16.75 9.13
C PRO A 191 7.08 15.25 9.12
N GLU A 192 6.98 14.60 10.28
CA GLU A 192 7.15 13.14 10.34
C GLU A 192 6.09 12.42 9.50
N TYR A 193 6.45 11.22 9.03
CA TYR A 193 5.51 10.35 8.34
C TYR A 193 4.30 10.01 9.22
N VAL A 194 3.11 10.03 8.61
CA VAL A 194 1.86 9.58 9.22
C VAL A 194 1.25 8.49 8.33
N SER A 195 1.15 7.28 8.87
CA SER A 195 0.46 6.18 8.18
C SER A 195 -1.05 6.24 8.42
N ILE A 196 -1.83 5.77 7.45
CA ILE A 196 -3.29 5.59 7.64
C ILE A 196 -3.60 4.68 8.82
N ALA A 197 -2.72 3.71 9.12
CA ALA A 197 -2.86 2.79 10.25
C ALA A 197 -2.92 3.54 11.60
N GLU A 198 -2.12 4.60 11.76
CA GLU A 198 -2.15 5.44 12.96
C GLU A 198 -3.46 6.24 13.06
N VAL A 199 -3.92 6.76 11.92
CA VAL A 199 -5.08 7.66 11.83
C VAL A 199 -6.38 6.92 12.16
N ILE A 200 -6.56 5.72 11.62
CA ILE A 200 -7.75 4.89 11.91
C ILE A 200 -7.76 4.31 13.33
N GLU A 201 -6.64 4.39 14.04
CA GLU A 201 -6.54 3.98 15.44
C GLU A 201 -6.80 5.15 16.40
N ARG A 202 -6.25 6.34 16.09
CA ARG A 202 -6.23 7.47 17.03
C ARG A 202 -7.24 8.56 16.72
N ASP A 203 -7.44 8.89 15.44
CA ASP A 203 -8.19 10.07 15.03
C ASP A 203 -9.63 9.70 14.61
N VAL A 204 -9.80 8.58 13.91
CA VAL A 204 -11.10 8.09 13.44
C VAL A 204 -11.34 6.61 13.80
N PRO A 205 -11.30 6.25 15.10
CA PRO A 205 -11.46 4.84 15.54
C PRO A 205 -12.82 4.23 15.19
N TRP A 206 -13.82 5.06 14.87
CA TRP A 206 -15.16 4.65 14.44
C TRP A 206 -15.25 4.32 12.94
N CYS A 207 -14.20 4.60 12.15
CA CYS A 207 -14.21 4.33 10.72
C CYS A 207 -14.40 2.84 10.42
N ASN A 208 -15.01 2.51 9.29
CA ASN A 208 -15.14 1.12 8.87
C ASN A 208 -13.79 0.62 8.34
N ARG A 209 -13.06 -0.11 9.19
CA ARG A 209 -11.73 -0.65 8.86
C ARG A 209 -11.76 -1.61 7.67
N ASP A 210 -12.87 -2.28 7.39
CA ASP A 210 -13.02 -3.16 6.22
C ASP A 210 -12.87 -2.45 4.87
N LEU A 211 -12.88 -1.11 4.88
CA LEU A 211 -12.67 -0.28 3.70
C LEU A 211 -11.21 0.19 3.56
N ILE A 212 -10.32 -0.15 4.49
CA ILE A 212 -8.96 0.38 4.54
C ILE A 212 -7.94 -0.68 4.11
N HIS A 213 -7.08 -0.32 3.17
CA HIS A 213 -6.07 -1.19 2.58
C HIS A 213 -4.75 -0.44 2.44
N VAL A 214 -3.64 -1.06 2.86
CA VAL A 214 -2.29 -0.53 2.72
C VAL A 214 -1.53 -1.36 1.70
N VAL A 215 -0.91 -0.68 0.74
CA VAL A 215 0.07 -1.28 -0.17
C VAL A 215 1.46 -0.86 0.29
N TYR A 216 2.38 -1.82 0.35
CA TYR A 216 3.77 -1.56 0.73
C TYR A 216 4.74 -2.37 -0.10
N SER A 217 6.02 -1.97 -0.14
CA SER A 217 7.05 -2.67 -0.92
C SER A 217 8.45 -2.27 -0.48
N LEU A 218 9.39 -3.21 -0.63
CA LEU A 218 10.79 -3.00 -0.30
C LEU A 218 11.60 -2.35 -1.45
N SER A 219 10.95 -2.06 -2.58
CA SER A 219 11.59 -1.54 -3.78
C SER A 219 12.24 -0.15 -3.60
N LYS A 220 11.74 0.66 -2.66
CA LYS A 220 12.13 2.07 -2.52
C LYS A 220 12.90 2.31 -1.24
N ASP A 221 12.27 2.04 -0.09
CA ASP A 221 12.83 2.35 1.22
C ASP A 221 14.15 1.62 1.52
N ILE A 222 14.31 0.38 1.02
CA ILE A 222 15.56 -0.39 1.19
C ILE A 222 16.25 -0.72 -0.14
N GLY A 223 15.81 -0.09 -1.25
CA GLY A 223 16.48 -0.21 -2.54
C GLY A 223 16.57 -1.63 -3.11
N LEU A 224 15.60 -2.51 -2.83
CA LEU A 224 15.56 -3.89 -3.34
C LEU A 224 14.46 -4.12 -4.39
N PRO A 225 14.35 -3.32 -5.47
CA PRO A 225 13.30 -3.55 -6.44
C PRO A 225 13.45 -4.93 -7.07
N GLY A 226 14.67 -5.39 -7.39
CA GLY A 226 14.94 -6.67 -8.06
C GLY A 226 14.31 -7.90 -7.37
N PHE A 227 14.09 -7.85 -6.06
CA PHE A 227 13.56 -8.97 -5.28
C PHE A 227 12.05 -9.12 -5.35
N ARG A 228 11.34 -8.15 -5.95
CA ARG A 228 9.89 -8.20 -6.22
C ARG A 228 9.04 -8.40 -4.95
N VAL A 229 9.45 -7.81 -3.83
CA VAL A 229 8.70 -7.89 -2.57
C VAL A 229 7.63 -6.80 -2.52
N GLY A 230 6.38 -7.17 -2.75
CA GLY A 230 5.21 -6.32 -2.53
C GLY A 230 4.31 -6.92 -1.44
N ILE A 231 3.65 -6.05 -0.69
CA ILE A 231 2.75 -6.42 0.41
C ILE A 231 1.41 -5.73 0.23
N ILE A 232 0.35 -6.50 0.36
CA ILE A 232 -1.00 -6.02 0.66
C ILE A 232 -1.24 -6.27 2.14
N TYR A 233 -1.61 -5.21 2.86
CA TYR A 233 -2.10 -5.31 4.22
C TYR A 233 -3.51 -4.73 4.28
N SER A 234 -4.51 -5.60 4.38
CA SER A 234 -5.91 -5.18 4.48
C SER A 234 -6.48 -5.49 5.85
N TYR A 235 -7.27 -4.54 6.35
CA TYR A 235 -8.09 -4.73 7.55
C TYR A 235 -9.37 -5.53 7.29
N ASN A 236 -9.66 -5.86 6.02
CA ASN A 236 -10.80 -6.66 5.60
C ASN A 236 -10.40 -8.13 5.38
N ASP A 237 -11.01 -9.04 6.14
CA ASP A 237 -10.67 -10.46 6.11
C ASP A 237 -11.00 -11.12 4.76
N ALA A 238 -12.08 -10.69 4.11
CA ALA A 238 -12.44 -11.22 2.79
C ALA A 238 -11.43 -10.79 1.72
N VAL A 239 -10.92 -9.56 1.80
CA VAL A 239 -9.87 -9.07 0.89
C VAL A 239 -8.55 -9.78 1.16
N VAL A 240 -8.16 -10.00 2.42
CA VAL A 240 -6.97 -10.79 2.77
C VAL A 240 -7.08 -12.21 2.18
N ALA A 241 -8.23 -12.86 2.35
CA ALA A 241 -8.46 -14.20 1.84
C ALA A 241 -8.49 -14.27 0.31
N ALA A 242 -9.04 -13.26 -0.37
CA ALA A 242 -9.09 -13.18 -1.83
C ALA A 242 -7.71 -12.87 -2.43
N ALA A 243 -6.96 -11.93 -1.84
CA ALA A 243 -5.65 -11.52 -2.34
C ALA A 243 -4.55 -12.58 -2.14
N ARG A 244 -4.74 -13.53 -1.22
CA ARG A 244 -3.79 -14.63 -0.96
C ARG A 244 -3.94 -15.80 -1.95
N ARG A 245 -5.01 -15.81 -2.76
CA ARG A 245 -5.33 -16.91 -3.69
C ARG A 245 -4.67 -16.76 -5.05
#